data_AF-A0A0C3DC13-F1
#
_entry.id   AF-A0A0C3DC13-F1
#
_cell.length_a   1.000
_cell.length_b   1.000
_cell.length_c   1.000
_cell.angle_alpha   90.00
_cell.angle_beta   90.00
_cell.angle_gamma   90.00
#
_symmetry.space_group_name_H-M   'P 1'
#
loop_
_entity.id
_entity.type
_entity.pdbx_description
1 polymer ?
#
loop_
_entity_poly.entity_id
_entity_poly.type
_entity_poly.pdbx_seq_one_letter_code
_entity_poly.pdbx_strand_id
1 'polypeptide(L)'
;MVGLIWVSEEHLSRLSAQDWATIRIPVGLAEEMLDVKYYIYSHTETGEGIIRTSGYDLPEIFDEHIEFIQPTTMFSRFKGLEIATHLSMEARALSVPTDSGTITGPAGNPVDSSCNTTLVPSCIRQLYNGVDYNTFATNGNNIAVSGFFTNYANVKDLQDSYAAVSPAVYGSNFTFLGINGAVDIPNAMSTEGNIDNQIAFGLTHPNTCILLLNEWYAPIPS
;
A
#
# COMPACT_ATOMS: atom_id res chain seq x y z
N MET A 1 10.42 -32.88 -1.13
CA MET A 1 11.03 -31.91 -2.07
C MET A 1 10.70 -32.39 -3.46
N VAL A 2 9.50 -32.07 -3.95
CA VAL A 2 9.13 -32.38 -5.34
C VAL A 2 9.82 -31.32 -6.18
N GLY A 3 10.87 -31.72 -6.90
CA GLY A 3 11.46 -30.84 -7.90
C GLY A 3 10.38 -30.49 -8.91
N LEU A 4 10.22 -29.20 -9.21
CA LEU A 4 9.48 -28.74 -10.38
C LEU A 4 10.26 -29.23 -11.61
N ILE A 5 10.08 -30.50 -11.99
CA ILE A 5 10.81 -31.21 -13.07
C ILE A 5 10.73 -30.47 -14.42
N TRP A 6 9.77 -29.57 -14.55
CA TRP A 6 9.47 -28.79 -15.75
C TRP A 6 10.24 -27.48 -15.87
N VAL A 7 10.87 -27.00 -14.79
CA VAL A 7 11.49 -25.66 -14.74
C VAL A 7 12.91 -25.79 -14.23
N SER A 8 13.89 -25.35 -15.03
CA SER A 8 15.27 -25.28 -14.57
C SER A 8 15.38 -24.34 -13.37
N GLU A 9 16.25 -24.67 -12.41
CA GLU A 9 16.51 -23.87 -11.22
C GLU A 9 16.91 -22.41 -11.55
N GLU A 10 17.46 -22.15 -12.75
CA GLU A 10 17.78 -20.79 -13.22
C GLU A 10 16.55 -19.87 -13.42
N HIS A 11 15.36 -20.45 -13.61
CA HIS A 11 14.11 -19.72 -13.81
C HIS A 11 13.29 -19.60 -12.52
N LEU A 12 13.78 -20.17 -11.42
CA LEU A 12 13.08 -20.32 -10.16
C LEU A 12 13.74 -19.46 -9.08
N SER A 13 12.96 -18.62 -8.41
CA SER A 13 13.35 -18.00 -7.15
C SER A 13 12.35 -18.36 -6.06
N ARG A 14 12.83 -18.58 -4.84
CA ARG A 14 11.98 -18.91 -3.68
C ARG A 14 12.14 -17.86 -2.61
N LEU A 15 11.04 -17.57 -1.90
CA LEU A 15 11.13 -16.81 -0.66
C LEU A 15 11.85 -17.62 0.41
N SER A 16 12.44 -16.93 1.39
CA SER A 16 13.15 -17.56 2.52
C SER A 16 12.25 -18.47 3.35
N ALA A 17 10.94 -18.16 3.41
CA ALA A 17 9.92 -18.96 4.06
C ALA A 17 9.60 -20.27 3.31
N GLN A 18 10.07 -20.41 2.05
CA GLN A 18 9.89 -21.59 1.19
C GLN A 18 8.43 -21.95 0.85
N ASP A 19 7.52 -21.02 1.06
CA ASP A 19 6.08 -21.13 0.77
C ASP A 19 5.68 -20.49 -0.57
N TRP A 20 6.54 -19.64 -1.14
CA TRP A 20 6.33 -19.02 -2.44
C TRP A 20 7.50 -19.25 -3.40
N ALA A 21 7.16 -19.58 -4.64
CA ALA A 21 8.08 -19.72 -5.75
C ALA A 21 7.67 -18.76 -6.88
N THR A 22 8.62 -17.97 -7.38
CA THR A 22 8.46 -17.17 -8.59
C THR A 22 9.17 -17.85 -9.74
N ILE A 23 8.43 -18.08 -10.83
CA ILE A 23 8.93 -18.73 -12.05
C ILE A 23 8.86 -17.72 -13.20
N ARG A 24 9.97 -17.51 -13.91
CA ARG A 24 10.03 -16.62 -15.08
C ARG A 24 10.29 -17.43 -16.35
N ILE A 25 9.23 -17.66 -17.12
CA ILE A 25 9.25 -18.47 -18.35
C ILE A 25 8.47 -17.77 -19.49
N PRO A 26 8.70 -18.15 -20.76
CA PRO A 26 7.89 -17.68 -21.88
C PRO A 26 6.41 -18.10 -21.74
N VAL A 27 5.50 -17.27 -22.25
CA VAL A 27 4.05 -17.53 -22.16
C VAL A 27 3.65 -18.86 -22.78
N GLY A 28 4.24 -19.24 -23.93
CA GLY A 28 3.93 -20.50 -24.59
C GLY A 28 4.30 -21.74 -23.75
N LEU A 29 5.37 -21.65 -22.96
CA LEU A 29 5.74 -22.72 -22.02
C LEU A 29 4.79 -22.75 -20.83
N ALA A 30 4.38 -21.58 -20.32
CA ALA A 30 3.37 -21.51 -19.27
C ALA A 30 2.01 -22.08 -19.73
N GLU A 31 1.61 -21.83 -20.99
CA GLU A 31 0.41 -22.42 -21.61
C GLU A 31 0.48 -23.95 -21.66
N GLU A 32 1.64 -24.51 -22.03
CA GLU A 32 1.86 -25.96 -22.07
C GLU A 32 1.84 -26.59 -20.67
N MET A 33 2.53 -25.97 -19.71
CA MET A 33 2.64 -26.48 -18.34
C MET A 33 1.31 -26.48 -17.58
N LEU A 34 0.43 -25.52 -17.88
CA LEU A 34 -0.81 -25.28 -17.16
C LEU A 34 -2.06 -25.71 -17.94
N ASP A 35 -1.89 -26.23 -19.15
CA ASP A 35 -2.96 -26.55 -20.11
C ASP A 35 -3.97 -25.40 -20.30
N VAL A 36 -3.45 -24.21 -20.65
CA VAL A 36 -4.25 -22.98 -20.80
C VAL A 36 -3.90 -22.19 -22.04
N LYS A 37 -4.73 -21.17 -22.32
CA LYS A 37 -4.38 -20.05 -23.18
C LYS A 37 -4.41 -18.74 -22.41
N TYR A 38 -3.35 -17.95 -22.54
CA TYR A 38 -3.33 -16.59 -22.03
C TYR A 38 -3.89 -15.64 -23.08
N TYR A 39 -4.69 -14.68 -22.62
CA TYR A 39 -5.25 -13.63 -23.44
C TYR A 39 -4.92 -12.27 -22.86
N ILE A 40 -4.91 -11.26 -23.73
CA ILE A 40 -4.90 -9.87 -23.31
C ILE A 40 -6.35 -9.47 -23.05
N TYR A 41 -6.66 -9.17 -21.79
CA TYR A 41 -7.95 -8.64 -21.40
C TYR A 41 -7.84 -7.13 -21.26
N SER A 42 -8.68 -6.41 -21.99
CA SER A 42 -8.73 -4.96 -21.97
C SER A 42 -9.84 -4.46 -21.06
N HIS A 43 -9.52 -3.54 -20.17
CA HIS A 43 -10.50 -2.85 -19.36
C HIS A 43 -11.32 -1.88 -20.23
N THR A 44 -12.65 -2.00 -20.20
CA THR A 44 -13.55 -1.31 -21.15
C THR A 44 -13.48 0.21 -21.08
N GLU A 45 -13.25 0.79 -19.89
CA GLU A 45 -13.25 2.24 -19.71
C GLU A 45 -11.88 2.88 -19.92
N THR A 46 -10.81 2.16 -19.56
CA THR A 46 -9.44 2.71 -19.54
C THR A 46 -8.58 2.24 -20.71
N GLY A 47 -8.99 1.17 -21.40
CA GLY A 47 -8.22 0.53 -22.46
C GLY A 47 -6.99 -0.25 -21.98
N GLU A 48 -6.74 -0.30 -20.68
CA GLU A 48 -5.58 -0.97 -20.09
C GLU A 48 -5.65 -2.49 -20.28
N GLY A 49 -4.55 -3.10 -20.74
CA GLY A 49 -4.47 -4.52 -21.03
C GLY A 49 -3.71 -5.30 -19.96
N ILE A 50 -4.26 -6.46 -19.55
CA ILE A 50 -3.59 -7.42 -18.67
C ILE A 50 -3.53 -8.80 -19.34
N ILE A 51 -2.44 -9.54 -19.13
CA ILE A 51 -2.27 -10.91 -19.64
C ILE A 51 -2.75 -11.89 -18.58
N ARG A 52 -3.86 -12.60 -18.82
CA ARG A 52 -4.50 -13.53 -17.85
C ARG A 52 -5.10 -14.74 -18.55
N THR A 53 -5.58 -15.69 -17.75
CA THR A 53 -6.51 -16.76 -18.15
C THR A 53 -7.59 -16.89 -17.06
N SER A 54 -8.75 -17.45 -17.38
CA SER A 54 -9.85 -17.63 -16.42
C SER A 54 -9.67 -18.83 -15.48
N GLY A 55 -8.74 -19.74 -15.79
CA GLY A 55 -8.48 -20.97 -15.04
C GLY A 55 -7.26 -21.68 -15.63
N TYR A 56 -6.81 -22.73 -14.95
CA TYR A 56 -5.75 -23.63 -15.41
C TYR A 56 -5.96 -25.03 -14.84
N ASP A 57 -5.33 -26.01 -15.49
CA ASP A 57 -5.34 -27.40 -15.07
C ASP A 57 -3.92 -27.84 -14.67
N LEU A 58 -3.81 -28.69 -13.66
CA LEU A 58 -2.56 -29.26 -13.22
C LEU A 58 -2.68 -30.79 -13.15
N PRO A 59 -1.59 -31.53 -13.39
CA PRO A 59 -1.54 -32.95 -13.06
C PRO A 59 -1.83 -33.20 -11.57
N GLU A 60 -2.60 -34.25 -11.28
CA GLU A 60 -3.06 -34.64 -9.92
C GLU A 60 -1.94 -34.69 -8.87
N ILE A 61 -0.71 -35.04 -9.28
CA ILE A 61 0.46 -35.05 -8.39
C ILE A 61 0.79 -33.68 -7.77
N PHE A 62 0.31 -32.58 -8.36
CA PHE A 62 0.54 -31.22 -7.86
C PHE A 62 -0.56 -30.72 -6.92
N ASP A 63 -1.68 -31.43 -6.79
CA ASP A 63 -2.82 -30.99 -5.99
C ASP A 63 -2.45 -30.82 -4.51
N GLU A 64 -1.54 -31.63 -3.99
CA GLU A 64 -1.03 -31.53 -2.61
C GLU A 64 0.13 -30.54 -2.43
N HIS A 65 0.58 -29.88 -3.51
CA HIS A 65 1.82 -29.11 -3.53
C HIS A 65 1.66 -27.67 -4.03
N ILE A 66 0.62 -27.38 -4.80
CA ILE A 66 0.37 -26.06 -5.37
C ILE A 66 -1.03 -25.61 -4.95
N GLU A 67 -1.12 -24.61 -4.08
CA GLU A 67 -2.40 -24.06 -3.66
C GLU A 67 -3.01 -23.17 -4.74
N PHE A 68 -2.20 -22.32 -5.36
CA PHE A 68 -2.61 -21.50 -6.50
C PHE A 68 -1.42 -20.97 -7.29
N ILE A 69 -1.70 -20.53 -8.52
CA ILE A 69 -0.74 -19.87 -9.39
C ILE A 69 -1.25 -18.46 -9.67
N GLN A 70 -0.50 -17.46 -9.21
CA GLN A 70 -0.81 -16.04 -9.41
C GLN A 70 0.36 -15.30 -10.04
N PRO A 71 0.11 -14.28 -10.87
CA PRO A 71 -1.17 -13.59 -11.09
C PRO A 71 -2.06 -14.20 -12.20
N THR A 72 -1.79 -15.43 -12.66
CA THR A 72 -2.44 -16.10 -13.80
C THR A 72 -3.96 -15.93 -13.91
N THR A 73 -4.69 -16.04 -12.79
CA THR A 73 -6.17 -15.96 -12.75
C THR A 73 -6.72 -14.70 -12.09
N MET A 74 -5.86 -13.76 -11.67
CA MET A 74 -6.28 -12.55 -10.95
C MET A 74 -6.57 -11.38 -11.90
N PHE A 75 -7.85 -11.01 -12.04
CA PHE A 75 -8.31 -9.89 -12.88
C PHE A 75 -8.36 -8.54 -12.16
N SER A 76 -7.78 -8.45 -10.97
CA SER A 76 -7.75 -7.20 -10.20
C SER A 76 -7.01 -6.10 -10.96
N ARG A 77 -7.66 -4.94 -11.06
CA ARG A 77 -7.00 -3.70 -11.43
C ARG A 77 -6.33 -3.14 -10.21
N PHE A 78 -5.03 -3.01 -10.34
CA PHE A 78 -4.13 -2.59 -9.31
C PHE A 78 -3.86 -1.10 -9.48
N LYS A 79 -4.84 -0.27 -9.12
CA LYS A 79 -4.73 1.19 -9.09
C LYS A 79 -4.94 1.69 -7.66
N GLY A 80 -4.30 2.81 -7.33
CA GLY A 80 -4.67 3.56 -6.13
C GLY A 80 -6.17 3.85 -6.15
N LEU A 81 -6.81 3.81 -4.97
CA LEU A 81 -8.20 4.18 -4.84
C LEU A 81 -8.30 5.68 -5.18
N GLU A 82 -8.79 6.01 -6.38
CA GLU A 82 -9.23 7.37 -6.65
C GLU A 82 -10.55 7.57 -5.90
N ILE A 83 -10.46 7.93 -4.62
CA ILE A 83 -11.63 8.40 -3.89
C ILE A 83 -12.06 9.68 -4.58
N ALA A 84 -13.16 9.62 -5.33
CA ALA A 84 -13.94 10.80 -5.70
C ALA A 84 -14.54 11.37 -4.41
N THR A 85 -13.73 12.04 -3.60
CA THR A 85 -14.24 12.72 -2.43
C THR A 85 -15.16 13.83 -2.91
N HIS A 86 -16.43 13.79 -2.50
CA HIS A 86 -17.32 14.97 -2.52
C HIS A 86 -16.87 16.06 -1.53
N LEU A 87 -15.73 15.88 -0.84
CA LEU A 87 -15.05 16.95 -0.15
C LEU A 87 -14.54 17.91 -1.21
N SER A 88 -15.07 19.12 -1.21
CA SER A 88 -14.48 20.23 -1.92
C SER A 88 -12.99 20.27 -1.56
N MET A 89 -12.12 19.96 -2.52
CA MET A 89 -10.70 20.28 -2.45
C MET A 89 -10.52 21.79 -2.60
N GLU A 90 -11.24 22.58 -1.80
CA GLU A 90 -10.76 23.90 -1.50
C GLU A 90 -9.47 23.68 -0.73
N ALA A 91 -8.37 24.21 -1.27
CA ALA A 91 -7.09 24.28 -0.58
C ALA A 91 -7.27 25.13 0.69
N ARG A 92 -7.84 24.53 1.72
CA ARG A 92 -7.82 25.08 3.06
C ARG A 92 -6.37 25.01 3.50
N ALA A 93 -5.87 26.11 4.05
CA ALA A 93 -4.56 26.12 4.66
C ALA A 93 -4.46 24.90 5.60
N LEU A 94 -3.38 24.12 5.46
CA LEU A 94 -3.03 23.10 6.42
C LEU A 94 -2.78 23.83 7.74
N SER A 95 -3.79 23.84 8.60
CA SER A 95 -3.70 24.31 9.96
C SER A 95 -4.63 23.44 10.79
N VAL A 96 -4.26 23.19 12.05
CA VAL A 96 -5.24 22.70 13.02
C VAL A 96 -6.39 23.70 13.03
N PRO A 97 -7.60 23.34 12.58
CA PRO A 97 -8.67 24.30 12.62
C PRO A 97 -9.07 24.43 14.09
N THR A 98 -8.80 25.59 14.68
CA THR A 98 -9.28 25.92 16.03
C THR A 98 -10.60 26.63 15.86
N ASP A 99 -11.69 25.88 15.88
CA ASP A 99 -12.99 26.50 16.11
C ASP A 99 -13.22 26.55 17.63
N SER A 100 -13.85 27.62 18.10
CA SER A 100 -14.07 27.80 19.56
C SER A 100 -15.20 26.91 20.10
N GLY A 101 -15.81 26.09 19.24
CA GLY A 101 -16.92 25.21 19.55
C GLY A 101 -16.49 23.79 19.95
N THR A 102 -17.40 23.11 20.66
CA THR A 102 -17.27 21.69 20.98
C THR A 102 -18.55 20.99 20.56
N ILE A 103 -18.40 19.84 19.91
CA ILE A 103 -19.49 18.92 19.58
C ILE A 103 -19.34 17.63 20.39
N THR A 104 -20.44 16.87 20.50
CA THR A 104 -20.39 15.52 21.08
C THR A 104 -19.93 14.54 20.01
N GLY A 105 -18.78 13.90 20.24
CA GLY A 105 -18.23 12.88 19.37
C GLY A 105 -19.01 11.56 19.42
N PRO A 106 -18.71 10.61 18.51
CA PRO A 106 -19.41 9.33 18.43
C PRO A 106 -19.21 8.46 19.69
N ALA A 107 -18.11 8.65 20.42
CA ALA A 107 -17.88 7.99 21.72
C ALA A 107 -18.48 8.76 22.92
N GLY A 108 -19.28 9.80 22.68
CA GLY A 108 -19.92 10.61 23.72
C GLY A 108 -18.98 11.61 24.42
N ASN A 109 -17.74 11.72 23.97
CA ASN A 109 -16.75 12.65 24.51
C ASN A 109 -16.81 14.02 23.78
N PRO A 110 -16.30 15.10 24.41
CA PRO A 110 -16.14 16.38 23.72
C PRO A 110 -15.13 16.27 22.58
N VAL A 111 -15.46 16.84 21.43
CA VAL A 111 -14.63 16.93 20.23
C VAL A 111 -14.69 18.35 19.70
N ASP A 112 -13.56 18.90 19.23
CA ASP A 112 -13.51 20.20 18.55
C ASP A 112 -14.47 20.23 17.35
N SER A 113 -15.28 21.28 17.22
CA SER A 113 -16.29 21.37 16.15
C SER A 113 -15.67 21.32 14.74
N SER A 114 -14.41 21.71 14.60
CA SER A 114 -13.69 21.62 13.33
C SER A 114 -13.52 20.19 12.80
N CYS A 115 -13.46 19.20 13.70
CA CYS A 115 -13.29 17.80 13.35
C CYS A 115 -14.49 17.21 12.59
N ASN A 116 -15.60 17.96 12.50
CA ASN A 116 -16.73 17.62 11.64
C ASN A 116 -16.47 17.87 10.15
N THR A 117 -15.46 18.70 9.81
CA THR A 117 -15.15 19.06 8.41
C THR A 117 -13.67 18.92 8.05
N THR A 118 -12.81 18.54 8.99
CA THR A 118 -11.37 18.37 8.80
C THR A 118 -10.90 17.12 9.52
N LEU A 119 -10.11 16.29 8.83
CA LEU A 119 -9.60 15.03 9.36
C LEU A 119 -8.07 15.12 9.50
N VAL A 120 -7.61 15.36 10.72
CA VAL A 120 -6.18 15.39 11.10
C VAL A 120 -5.95 14.46 12.30
N PRO A 121 -4.69 14.07 12.63
CA PRO A 121 -4.42 13.13 13.71
C PRO A 121 -5.05 13.50 15.07
N SER A 122 -5.09 14.79 15.42
CA SER A 122 -5.74 15.26 16.65
C SER A 122 -7.26 15.06 16.63
N CYS A 123 -7.91 15.21 15.47
CA CYS A 123 -9.34 14.92 15.32
C CYS A 123 -9.63 13.44 15.42
N ILE A 124 -8.79 12.57 14.84
CA ILE A 124 -8.94 11.11 15.00
C ILE A 124 -8.83 10.74 16.48
N ARG A 125 -7.83 11.25 17.19
CA ARG A 125 -7.70 11.02 18.64
C ARG A 125 -8.92 11.50 19.42
N GLN A 126 -9.50 12.64 19.09
CA GLN A 126 -10.71 13.13 19.75
C GLN A 126 -11.94 12.28 19.41
N LEU A 127 -12.22 12.04 18.13
CA LEU A 127 -13.39 11.29 17.67
C LEU A 127 -13.45 9.87 18.25
N TYR A 128 -12.29 9.24 18.45
CA TYR A 128 -12.18 7.89 18.97
C TYR A 128 -11.76 7.83 20.46
N ASN A 129 -11.89 8.95 21.20
CA ASN A 129 -11.59 9.04 22.64
C ASN A 129 -10.18 8.53 23.03
N GLY A 130 -9.19 8.80 22.18
CA GLY A 130 -7.78 8.43 22.33
C GLY A 130 -6.85 9.62 22.60
N VAL A 131 -7.37 10.76 23.08
CA VAL A 131 -6.58 11.98 23.35
C VAL A 131 -5.46 11.75 24.37
N ASP A 132 -5.71 10.93 25.39
CA ASP A 132 -4.75 10.62 26.45
C ASP A 132 -3.86 9.41 26.14
N TYR A 133 -4.04 8.79 24.98
CA TYR A 133 -3.23 7.65 24.57
C TYR A 133 -1.86 8.10 24.07
N ASN A 134 -0.82 7.76 24.81
CA ASN A 134 0.55 7.97 24.38
C ASN A 134 1.10 6.68 23.77
N THR A 135 1.65 6.82 22.57
CA THR A 135 2.40 5.78 21.89
C THR A 135 3.82 5.73 22.43
N PHE A 136 4.35 4.51 22.56
CA PHE A 136 5.70 4.29 23.05
C PHE A 136 6.44 3.34 22.10
N ALA A 137 7.65 3.73 21.69
CA ALA A 137 8.55 2.90 20.90
C ALA A 137 9.23 1.79 21.74
N THR A 138 8.52 1.26 22.74
CA THR A 138 8.99 0.15 23.58
C THR A 138 8.93 -1.15 22.80
N ASN A 139 9.93 -2.02 22.98
CA ASN A 139 9.98 -3.39 22.46
C ASN A 139 10.03 -3.52 20.92
N GLY A 140 10.46 -2.47 20.20
CA GLY A 140 10.65 -2.56 18.74
C GLY A 140 9.35 -2.51 17.93
N ASN A 141 8.29 -1.92 18.48
CA ASN A 141 7.04 -1.69 17.76
C ASN A 141 7.25 -0.72 16.60
N ASN A 142 6.96 -1.18 15.38
CA ASN A 142 7.06 -0.39 14.16
C ASN A 142 5.70 -0.37 13.45
N ILE A 143 5.40 0.71 12.75
CA ILE A 143 4.31 0.75 11.78
C ILE A 143 4.89 0.77 10.37
N ALA A 144 4.26 0.03 9.47
CA ALA A 144 4.58 0.09 8.06
C ALA A 144 3.34 0.46 7.25
N VAL A 145 3.48 1.42 6.35
CA VAL A 145 2.48 1.79 5.36
C VAL A 145 2.91 1.19 4.03
N SER A 146 2.09 0.33 3.46
CA SER A 146 2.34 -0.28 2.16
C SER A 146 1.79 0.61 1.05
N GLY A 147 2.67 1.19 0.24
CA GLY A 147 2.29 1.82 -1.01
C GLY A 147 2.41 0.83 -2.17
N PHE A 148 1.39 0.81 -3.01
CA PHE A 148 1.37 0.09 -4.26
C PHE A 148 1.18 1.08 -5.41
N PHE A 149 1.59 0.72 -6.62
CA PHE A 149 1.22 1.45 -7.85
C PHE A 149 1.62 2.93 -7.83
N THR A 150 2.89 3.21 -7.50
CA THR A 150 3.43 4.57 -7.43
C THR A 150 2.80 5.45 -6.34
N ASN A 151 2.23 4.84 -5.28
CA ASN A 151 1.81 5.55 -4.08
C ASN A 151 3.01 6.07 -3.26
N TYR A 152 3.79 6.96 -3.85
CA TYR A 152 4.93 7.60 -3.22
C TYR A 152 4.46 8.58 -2.14
N ALA A 153 5.22 8.66 -1.05
CA ALA A 153 5.09 9.69 -0.05
C ALA A 153 6.28 10.64 -0.17
N ASN A 154 5.98 11.94 -0.20
CA ASN A 154 6.99 12.97 -0.30
C ASN A 154 7.41 13.45 1.10
N VAL A 155 8.71 13.43 1.37
CA VAL A 155 9.25 13.83 2.68
C VAL A 155 8.98 15.31 2.99
N LYS A 156 9.05 16.20 1.99
CA LYS A 156 8.75 17.62 2.19
C LYS A 156 7.28 17.82 2.55
N ASP A 157 6.36 17.19 1.82
CA ASP A 157 4.92 17.30 2.11
C ASP A 157 4.59 16.72 3.50
N LEU A 158 5.27 15.64 3.90
CA LEU A 158 5.18 15.09 5.25
C LEU A 158 5.61 16.11 6.31
N GLN A 159 6.76 16.77 6.12
CA GLN A 159 7.23 17.80 7.06
C GLN A 159 6.33 19.02 7.11
N ASP A 160 5.82 19.47 5.96
CA ASP A 160 4.88 20.59 5.90
C ASP A 160 3.57 20.24 6.64
N SER A 161 3.07 19.02 6.47
CA SER A 161 1.91 18.48 7.20
C SER A 161 2.19 18.39 8.71
N TYR A 162 3.34 17.87 9.12
CA TYR A 162 3.72 17.82 10.53
C TYR A 162 3.80 19.21 11.15
N ALA A 163 4.44 20.17 10.50
CA ALA A 163 4.52 21.54 10.99
C ALA A 163 3.11 22.15 11.21
N ALA A 164 2.17 21.83 10.33
CA ALA A 164 0.82 22.36 10.35
C ALA A 164 -0.12 21.69 11.35
N VAL A 165 -0.14 20.34 11.41
CA VAL A 165 -1.20 19.58 12.09
C VAL A 165 -0.69 18.52 13.05
N SER A 166 0.63 18.30 13.14
CA SER A 166 1.25 17.39 14.11
C SER A 166 2.63 17.91 14.56
N PRO A 167 2.72 19.13 15.12
CA PRO A 167 4.00 19.80 15.35
C PRO A 167 4.92 19.05 16.32
N ALA A 168 4.36 18.22 17.20
CA ALA A 168 5.12 17.37 18.12
C ALA A 168 6.01 16.35 17.41
N VAL A 169 5.70 15.99 16.15
CA VAL A 169 6.45 14.98 15.38
C VAL A 169 7.27 15.61 14.24
N TYR A 170 7.28 16.94 14.14
CA TYR A 170 8.06 17.66 13.14
C TYR A 170 9.55 17.34 13.26
N GLY A 171 10.20 17.14 12.10
CA GLY A 171 11.60 16.70 12.01
C GLY A 171 11.78 15.18 12.04
N SER A 172 10.75 14.41 12.38
CA SER A 172 10.77 12.95 12.23
C SER A 172 10.48 12.53 10.79
N ASN A 173 10.94 11.35 10.37
CA ASN A 173 10.75 10.85 9.00
C ASN A 173 10.53 9.34 8.98
N PHE A 174 10.07 8.81 7.85
CA PHE A 174 9.98 7.38 7.61
C PHE A 174 11.27 6.80 7.05
N THR A 175 11.41 5.49 7.19
CA THR A 175 12.41 4.69 6.47
C THR A 175 11.75 4.10 5.23
N PHE A 176 12.34 4.34 4.06
CA PHE A 176 11.90 3.68 2.83
C PHE A 176 12.42 2.23 2.77
N LEU A 177 11.54 1.30 2.42
CA LEU A 177 11.91 -0.08 2.12
C LEU A 177 11.24 -0.53 0.81
N GLY A 178 12.05 -0.71 -0.22
CA GLY A 178 11.63 -1.17 -1.54
C GLY A 178 11.52 -2.69 -1.63
N ILE A 179 10.45 -3.16 -2.25
CA ILE A 179 10.16 -4.56 -2.56
C ILE A 179 10.10 -4.70 -4.09
N ASN A 180 10.60 -5.82 -4.62
CA ASN A 180 10.61 -6.15 -6.06
C ASN A 180 11.30 -5.09 -6.96
N GLY A 181 12.31 -4.40 -6.42
CA GLY A 181 13.08 -3.40 -7.18
C GLY A 181 12.54 -1.98 -7.10
N ALA A 182 11.49 -1.75 -6.29
CA ALA A 182 11.00 -0.40 -6.02
C ALA A 182 12.12 0.49 -5.48
N VAL A 183 12.19 1.72 -5.99
CA VAL A 183 13.15 2.74 -5.59
C VAL A 183 12.46 3.95 -4.99
N ASP A 184 13.14 4.62 -4.06
CA ASP A 184 12.69 5.90 -3.55
C ASP A 184 12.99 6.98 -4.59
N ILE A 185 11.95 7.61 -5.14
CA ILE A 185 12.07 8.63 -6.18
C ILE A 185 11.98 10.00 -5.51
N PRO A 186 13.05 10.81 -5.53
CA PRO A 186 13.02 12.13 -4.93
C PRO A 186 11.89 13.01 -5.49
N ASN A 187 11.11 13.59 -4.58
CA ASN A 187 9.97 14.46 -4.87
C ASN A 187 8.75 13.79 -5.51
N ALA A 188 8.77 12.48 -5.76
CA ALA A 188 7.57 11.79 -6.21
C ALA A 188 6.50 11.82 -5.10
N MET A 189 5.26 12.04 -5.49
CA MET A 189 4.13 12.08 -4.56
C MET A 189 2.89 11.49 -5.19
N SER A 190 2.01 11.02 -4.33
CA SER A 190 0.64 10.67 -4.64
C SER A 190 -0.25 11.17 -3.49
N THR A 191 -1.51 11.47 -3.77
CA THR A 191 -2.45 11.89 -2.71
C THR A 191 -2.56 10.81 -1.63
N GLU A 192 -2.74 9.55 -2.06
CA GLU A 192 -2.88 8.40 -1.16
C GLU A 192 -1.60 8.15 -0.36
N GLY A 193 -0.45 8.04 -1.03
CA GLY A 193 0.83 7.84 -0.36
C GLY A 193 1.15 8.97 0.61
N ASN A 194 0.86 10.23 0.30
CA ASN A 194 1.02 11.30 1.27
C ASN A 194 0.07 11.15 2.47
N ILE A 195 -1.24 10.97 2.24
CA ILE A 195 -2.24 10.92 3.32
C ILE A 195 -2.01 9.72 4.24
N ASP A 196 -1.79 8.52 3.69
CA ASP A 196 -1.56 7.31 4.49
C ASP A 196 -0.40 7.49 5.45
N ASN A 197 0.72 8.01 4.93
CA ASN A 197 1.94 8.20 5.70
C ASN A 197 1.78 9.34 6.71
N GLN A 198 1.16 10.46 6.35
CA GLN A 198 0.93 11.59 7.25
C GLN A 198 0.01 11.22 8.42
N ILE A 199 -1.08 10.48 8.16
CA ILE A 199 -2.03 10.07 9.20
C ILE A 199 -1.43 8.97 10.07
N ALA A 200 -0.93 7.88 9.47
CA ALA A 200 -0.40 6.75 10.22
C ALA A 200 0.76 7.19 11.13
N PHE A 201 1.76 7.86 10.56
CA PHE A 201 2.97 8.22 11.29
C PHE A 201 2.72 9.33 12.32
N GLY A 202 1.84 10.29 12.00
CA GLY A 202 1.39 11.30 12.95
C GLY A 202 0.64 10.71 14.16
N LEU A 203 -0.11 9.62 13.97
CA LEU A 203 -0.80 8.93 15.06
C LEU A 203 0.13 8.04 15.90
N THR A 204 1.16 7.44 15.31
CA THR A 204 1.97 6.39 15.96
C THR A 204 3.35 6.82 16.47
N HIS A 205 3.78 8.05 16.19
CA HIS A 205 5.04 8.58 16.73
C HIS A 205 5.13 8.37 18.27
N PRO A 206 6.25 7.93 18.84
CA PRO A 206 7.60 7.85 18.28
C PRO A 206 7.97 6.49 17.66
N ASN A 207 7.01 5.62 17.36
CA ASN A 207 7.32 4.33 16.74
C ASN A 207 8.03 4.53 15.39
N THR A 208 8.95 3.62 15.04
CA THR A 208 9.58 3.66 13.72
C THR A 208 8.53 3.47 12.64
N CYS A 209 8.58 4.35 11.66
CA CYS A 209 7.65 4.42 10.54
C CYS A 209 8.37 3.93 9.27
N ILE A 210 7.78 2.96 8.58
CA ILE A 210 8.35 2.36 7.37
C ILE A 210 7.39 2.59 6.21
N LEU A 211 7.88 3.17 5.12
CA LEU A 211 7.17 3.17 3.84
C LEU A 211 7.62 1.94 3.05
N LEU A 212 6.73 0.98 2.88
CA LEU A 212 6.95 -0.22 2.06
C LEU A 212 6.42 0.04 0.66
N LEU A 213 7.30 0.21 -0.33
CA LEU A 213 6.88 0.33 -1.73
C LEU A 213 7.15 -0.95 -2.49
N ASN A 214 6.14 -1.44 -3.21
CA ASN A 214 6.23 -2.64 -4.03
C ASN A 214 6.01 -2.31 -5.50
N GLU A 215 6.97 -2.69 -6.34
CA GLU A 215 6.92 -2.51 -7.78
C GLU A 215 6.87 -3.88 -8.50
N TRP A 216 5.67 -4.38 -8.77
CA TRP A 216 5.49 -5.63 -9.54
C TRP A 216 5.75 -5.45 -11.05
N TYR A 217 5.81 -4.22 -11.52
CA TYR A 217 5.94 -3.86 -12.94
C TYR A 217 7.20 -3.02 -13.19
N ALA A 218 8.33 -3.41 -12.59
CA ALA A 218 9.61 -2.90 -13.08
C ALA A 218 9.66 -3.17 -14.60
N PRO A 219 9.89 -2.15 -15.44
CA PRO A 219 9.88 -2.32 -16.89
C PRO A 219 10.83 -3.45 -17.25
N ILE A 220 10.35 -4.37 -18.08
CA ILE A 220 11.20 -5.41 -18.67
C ILE A 220 12.41 -4.68 -19.26
N PRO A 221 13.63 -4.92 -18.76
CA PRO A 221 14.81 -4.33 -19.39
C PRO A 221 14.82 -4.79 -20.84
N SER A 222 14.86 -3.83 -21.76
CA SER A 222 14.99 -4.06 -23.20
C SER A 222 16.23 -4.89 -23.54
#